data_AF-A0AA97AU69-F1
#
_entry.id   AF-A0AA97AU69-F1
#
_cell.length_a   1.000
_cell.length_b   1.000
_cell.length_c   1.000
_cell.angle_alpha   90.00
_cell.angle_beta   90.00
_cell.angle_gamma   90.00
#
_symmetry.space_group_name_H-M   'P 1'
#
loop_
_entity.id
_entity.type
_entity.pdbx_description
1 polymer ?
#
loop_
_entity_poly.entity_id
_entity_poly.type
_entity_poly.pdbx_seq_one_letter_code
_entity_poly.pdbx_strand_id
1 'polypeptide(L)'
;MRIFLLNLLLAISWSALTGNASMANFFFGFLIGFLALRVSPILPGAQTYFTRLPRLAHLFFFFIEELVLSSLRAAYEVFSPRLQSRPLVVRLPMERLDRNQIFILTNLISLTPGTMVLDVTPNNDALIVHTMFVSDPETFREEIREGFEKRVKEAVS
;
A
#
# COMPACT_ATOMS: atom_id res chain seq x y z
N MET A 1 -6.29 13.69 -8.15
CA MET A 1 -7.05 12.96 -9.19
C MET A 1 -7.05 13.63 -10.56
N ARG A 2 -7.32 14.94 -10.69
CA ARG A 2 -7.37 15.65 -11.99
C ARG A 2 -6.12 15.45 -12.88
N ILE A 3 -4.93 15.51 -12.29
CA ILE A 3 -3.65 15.40 -13.02
C ILE A 3 -3.39 13.97 -13.51
N PHE A 4 -3.80 12.95 -12.74
CA PHE A 4 -3.71 11.55 -13.17
C PHE A 4 -4.62 11.28 -14.37
N LEU A 5 -5.87 11.76 -14.32
CA LEU A 5 -6.80 11.66 -15.45
C LEU A 5 -6.27 12.39 -16.69
N LEU A 6 -5.64 13.55 -16.49
CA LEU A 6 -5.03 14.31 -17.57
C LEU A 6 -3.81 13.59 -18.15
N ASN A 7 -2.97 12.95 -17.33
CA ASN A 7 -1.87 12.11 -17.81
C ASN A 7 -2.39 10.89 -18.60
N LEU A 8 -3.46 10.27 -18.12
CA LEU A 8 -4.10 9.15 -18.81
C LEU A 8 -4.67 9.59 -20.16
N LEU A 9 -5.33 10.74 -20.22
CA LEU A 9 -5.80 11.34 -21.47
C LEU A 9 -4.65 11.66 -22.42
N LEU A 10 -3.54 12.21 -21.92
CA LEU A 10 -2.34 12.45 -22.72
C LEU A 10 -1.76 11.15 -23.30
N ALA A 11 -1.71 10.07 -22.50
CA ALA A 11 -1.25 8.76 -22.98
C ALA A 11 -2.16 8.19 -24.07
N ILE A 12 -3.47 8.30 -23.90
CA ILE A 12 -4.47 7.88 -24.90
C ILE A 12 -4.34 8.73 -26.17
N SER A 13 -4.26 10.06 -26.03
CA SER A 13 -4.07 10.98 -27.15
C SER A 13 -2.76 10.71 -27.90
N TRP A 14 -1.67 10.42 -27.18
CA TRP A 14 -0.38 10.03 -27.77
C TRP A 14 -0.49 8.74 -28.58
N SER A 15 -1.12 7.70 -28.02
CA SER A 15 -1.31 6.42 -28.70
C SER A 15 -2.22 6.56 -29.93
N ALA A 16 -3.23 7.43 -29.87
CA ALA A 16 -4.10 7.73 -31.01
C ALA A 16 -3.34 8.50 -32.11
N LEU A 17 -2.50 9.48 -31.74
CA LEU A 17 -1.71 10.29 -32.68
C LEU A 17 -0.68 9.46 -33.45
N THR A 18 -0.06 8.51 -32.77
CA THR A 18 0.96 7.61 -33.35
C THR A 18 0.37 6.44 -34.12
N GLY A 19 -0.95 6.23 -34.05
CA GLY A 19 -1.66 5.16 -34.78
C GLY A 19 -1.29 3.73 -34.37
N ASN A 20 -0.50 3.56 -33.30
CA ASN A 20 -0.01 2.26 -32.84
C ASN A 20 -0.45 2.00 -31.40
N ALA A 21 -1.49 1.19 -31.22
CA ALA A 21 -2.04 0.83 -29.91
C ALA A 21 -1.26 -0.31 -29.22
N SER A 22 0.06 -0.31 -29.31
CA SER A 22 0.92 -1.23 -28.55
C SER A 22 1.00 -0.82 -27.09
N MET A 23 1.07 -1.82 -26.19
CA MET A 23 1.24 -1.61 -24.75
C MET A 23 2.50 -0.78 -24.45
N ALA A 24 3.59 -1.02 -25.17
CA ALA A 24 4.82 -0.24 -25.04
C ALA A 24 4.60 1.24 -25.40
N ASN A 25 3.89 1.52 -26.50
CA ASN A 25 3.65 2.89 -26.96
C ASN A 25 2.74 3.67 -26.00
N PHE A 26 1.77 3.00 -25.40
CA PHE A 26 0.96 3.58 -24.34
C PHE A 26 1.78 3.97 -23.11
N PHE A 27 2.69 3.09 -22.66
CA PHE A 27 3.63 3.40 -21.57
C PHE A 27 4.54 4.58 -21.89
N PHE A 28 5.04 4.67 -23.13
CA PHE A 28 5.83 5.81 -23.60
C PHE A 28 5.01 7.11 -23.58
N GLY A 29 3.77 7.09 -24.07
CA GLY A 29 2.88 8.25 -24.01
C GLY A 29 2.56 8.69 -22.58
N PHE A 30 2.36 7.73 -21.68
CA PHE A 30 2.14 7.99 -20.25
C PHE A 30 3.39 8.59 -19.58
N LEU A 31 4.59 8.13 -19.95
CA LEU A 31 5.85 8.66 -19.42
C LEU A 31 6.12 10.08 -19.93
N ILE A 32 5.85 10.35 -21.21
CA ILE A 32 5.98 11.69 -21.79
C ILE A 32 4.94 12.65 -21.17
N GLY A 33 3.69 12.22 -21.04
CA GLY A 33 2.66 13.00 -20.35
C GLY A 33 3.05 13.29 -18.89
N PHE A 34 3.63 12.31 -18.20
CA PHE A 34 4.14 12.46 -16.84
C PHE A 34 5.25 13.50 -16.77
N LEU A 35 6.23 13.47 -17.68
CA LEU A 35 7.31 14.46 -17.74
C LEU A 35 6.81 15.85 -18.14
N ALA A 36 5.90 15.95 -19.09
CA ALA A 36 5.29 17.21 -19.52
C ALA A 36 4.54 17.90 -18.37
N LEU A 37 3.80 17.11 -17.57
CA LEU A 37 3.09 17.60 -16.39
C LEU A 37 4.02 17.98 -15.24
N ARG A 38 5.25 17.48 -15.23
CA ARG A 38 6.29 17.86 -14.26
C ARG A 38 6.81 19.27 -14.48
N VAL A 39 6.97 19.66 -15.74
CA VAL A 39 7.54 20.96 -16.13
C VAL A 39 6.48 22.06 -16.09
N SER A 40 5.19 21.71 -16.21
CA SER A 40 4.08 22.68 -16.21
C SER A 40 3.93 23.39 -14.85
N PRO A 41 4.27 24.69 -14.75
CA PRO A 41 4.16 25.45 -13.50
C PRO A 41 2.71 25.85 -13.18
N ILE A 42 1.77 25.62 -14.11
CA ILE A 42 0.45 26.24 -14.16
C ILE A 42 -0.63 25.41 -13.43
N LEU A 43 -0.33 24.16 -13.06
CA LEU A 43 -1.31 23.25 -12.45
C LEU A 43 -1.12 23.12 -10.93
N PRO A 44 -2.01 23.71 -10.10
CA PRO A 44 -1.99 23.49 -8.66
C PRO A 44 -2.20 22.00 -8.34
N GLY A 45 -1.25 21.39 -7.61
CA GLY A 45 -1.27 19.98 -7.22
C GLY A 45 -0.32 19.05 -7.98
N ALA A 46 0.43 19.55 -8.96
CA ALA A 46 1.44 18.75 -9.68
C ALA A 46 2.50 18.19 -8.72
N GLN A 47 3.01 19.00 -7.80
CA GLN A 47 4.03 18.60 -6.81
C GLN A 47 3.56 17.44 -5.90
N THR A 48 2.29 17.43 -5.50
CA THR A 48 1.70 16.35 -4.69
C THR A 48 1.61 15.03 -5.47
N TYR A 49 1.40 15.08 -6.79
CA TYR A 49 1.38 13.89 -7.63
C TYR A 49 2.77 13.25 -7.77
N PHE A 50 3.83 14.06 -7.97
CA PHE A 50 5.21 13.56 -8.09
C PHE A 50 5.81 13.03 -6.79
N THR A 51 5.36 13.52 -5.63
CA THR A 51 5.82 13.01 -4.33
C THR A 51 5.02 11.80 -3.85
N ARG A 52 3.72 11.70 -4.18
CA ARG A 52 2.89 10.55 -3.79
C ARG A 52 3.16 9.30 -4.61
N LEU A 53 3.41 9.42 -5.92
CA LEU A 53 3.62 8.25 -6.78
C LEU A 53 4.79 7.35 -6.34
N PRO A 54 6.01 7.85 -6.03
CA PRO A 54 7.09 7.00 -5.54
C PRO A 54 6.81 6.41 -4.17
N ARG A 55 6.11 7.13 -3.27
CA ARG A 55 5.72 6.60 -1.95
C ARG A 55 4.69 5.49 -2.05
N LEU A 56 3.73 5.61 -2.97
CA LEU A 56 2.76 4.58 -3.26
C LEU A 56 3.42 3.35 -3.88
N ALA A 57 4.37 3.55 -4.80
CA ALA A 57 5.17 2.47 -5.35
C ALA A 57 6.00 1.77 -4.26
N HIS A 58 6.63 2.53 -3.37
CA HIS A 58 7.39 1.99 -2.23
C HIS A 58 6.49 1.17 -1.28
N LEU A 59 5.30 1.68 -0.93
CA LEU A 59 4.31 0.93 -0.16
C LEU A 59 3.89 -0.35 -0.88
N PHE A 60 3.68 -0.29 -2.20
CA PHE A 60 3.30 -1.46 -3.00
C PHE A 60 4.38 -2.54 -3.00
N PHE A 61 5.63 -2.19 -3.28
CA PHE A 61 6.73 -3.17 -3.27
C PHE A 61 6.97 -3.75 -1.88
N PHE A 62 6.92 -2.91 -0.83
CA PHE A 62 6.99 -3.37 0.55
C PHE A 62 5.87 -4.37 0.88
N PHE A 63 4.64 -4.08 0.47
CA PHE A 63 3.51 -5.00 0.66
C PHE A 63 3.71 -6.32 -0.09
N ILE A 64 4.21 -6.30 -1.33
CA ILE A 64 4.49 -7.53 -2.08
C ILE A 64 5.57 -8.36 -1.40
N GLU A 65 6.63 -7.73 -0.88
CA GLU A 65 7.66 -8.42 -0.11
C GLU A 65 7.08 -9.08 1.13
N GLU A 66 6.34 -8.33 1.95
CA GLU A 66 5.68 -8.86 3.15
C GLU A 66 4.70 -9.98 2.81
N LEU A 67 3.89 -9.82 1.76
CA LEU A 67 2.93 -10.82 1.28
C LEU A 67 3.64 -12.12 0.89
N VAL A 68 4.76 -12.04 0.16
CA VAL A 68 5.54 -13.21 -0.24
C VAL A 68 6.16 -13.89 0.98
N LEU A 69 6.81 -13.13 1.87
CA LEU A 69 7.45 -13.67 3.08
C LEU A 69 6.44 -14.35 4.01
N SER A 70 5.30 -13.71 4.25
CA SER A 70 4.22 -14.25 5.09
C SER A 70 3.53 -15.44 4.43
N SER A 71 3.36 -15.45 3.11
CA SER A 71 2.86 -16.63 2.37
C SER A 71 3.81 -17.81 2.49
N LEU A 72 5.13 -17.58 2.39
CA LEU A 72 6.14 -18.61 2.57
C LEU A 72 6.16 -19.15 4.00
N ARG A 73 6.02 -18.28 5.02
CA ARG A 73 5.88 -18.71 6.43
C ARG A 73 4.64 -19.56 6.63
N ALA A 74 3.49 -19.15 6.08
CA ALA A 74 2.26 -19.91 6.15
C ALA A 74 2.39 -21.28 5.45
N ALA A 75 3.01 -21.33 4.27
CA ALA A 75 3.28 -22.58 3.56
C ALA A 75 4.20 -23.49 4.38
N TYR A 76 5.29 -22.94 4.94
CA TYR A 76 6.21 -23.69 5.79
C TYR A 76 5.50 -24.29 7.01
N GLU A 77 4.62 -23.54 7.66
CA GLU A 77 3.82 -24.02 8.78
C GLU A 77 2.91 -25.20 8.39
N VAL A 78 2.28 -25.14 7.22
CA VAL A 78 1.43 -26.24 6.70
C VAL A 78 2.23 -27.52 6.46
N PHE A 79 3.47 -27.41 5.97
CA PHE A 79 4.35 -28.56 5.74
C PHE A 79 5.13 -29.02 6.99
N SER A 80 5.24 -28.17 8.01
CA SER A 80 5.96 -28.48 9.23
C SER A 80 5.20 -29.54 10.04
N PRO A 81 5.84 -30.64 10.47
CA PRO A 81 5.20 -31.66 11.30
C PRO A 81 4.91 -31.17 12.73
N ARG A 82 5.45 -30.00 13.12
CA ARG A 82 5.17 -29.34 14.40
C ARG A 82 4.52 -28.00 14.14
N LEU A 83 3.34 -27.78 14.72
CA LEU A 83 2.70 -26.46 14.74
C LEU A 83 3.56 -25.50 15.58
N GLN A 84 4.05 -24.44 14.95
CA GLN A 84 4.75 -23.33 15.59
C GLN A 84 3.82 -22.12 15.81
N SER A 85 2.58 -22.20 15.33
CA SER A 85 1.54 -21.19 15.49
C SER A 85 1.26 -20.88 16.96
N ARG A 86 1.27 -19.59 17.30
CA ARG A 86 0.96 -19.01 18.60
C ARG A 86 -0.04 -17.87 18.41
N PRO A 87 -1.33 -18.20 18.30
CA PRO A 87 -2.35 -17.21 18.02
C PRO A 87 -2.50 -16.22 19.19
N LEU A 88 -2.62 -14.94 18.87
CA LEU A 88 -2.78 -13.86 19.83
C LEU A 88 -3.69 -12.77 19.25
N VAL A 89 -4.52 -12.17 20.11
CA VAL A 89 -5.28 -10.97 19.78
C VAL A 89 -4.59 -9.77 20.41
N VAL A 90 -4.15 -8.83 19.58
CA VAL A 90 -3.42 -7.64 19.99
C VAL A 90 -4.24 -6.40 19.66
N ARG A 91 -4.39 -5.52 20.66
CA ARG A 91 -4.85 -4.15 20.44
C ARG A 91 -3.67 -3.32 19.93
N LEU A 92 -3.78 -2.77 18.72
CA LEU A 92 -2.81 -1.90 18.06
C LEU A 92 -3.28 -0.45 18.13
N PRO A 93 -2.76 0.39 19.05
CA PRO A 93 -3.03 1.81 19.04
C PRO A 93 -2.49 2.43 17.74
N MET A 94 -3.31 3.22 17.07
CA MET A 94 -2.95 3.93 15.85
C MET A 94 -2.63 5.39 16.16
N GLU A 95 -1.73 5.96 15.37
CA GLU A 95 -1.63 7.40 15.25
C GLU A 95 -2.88 7.97 14.56
N ARG A 96 -2.99 9.30 14.54
CA ARG A 96 -4.13 9.98 13.93
C ARG A 96 -4.12 9.78 12.41
N LEU A 97 -4.82 8.73 11.96
CA LEU A 97 -5.02 8.36 10.57
C LEU A 97 -6.41 8.79 10.07
N ASP A 98 -6.47 9.14 8.79
CA ASP A 98 -7.74 9.41 8.11
C ASP A 98 -8.48 8.11 7.76
N ARG A 99 -9.80 8.19 7.53
CA ARG A 99 -10.64 7.03 7.19
C ARG A 99 -10.08 6.19 6.02
N ASN A 100 -9.52 6.84 5.00
CA ASN A 100 -8.91 6.15 3.86
C ASN A 100 -7.61 5.43 4.24
N GLN A 101 -6.80 6.03 5.11
CA GLN A 101 -5.57 5.42 5.61
C GLN A 101 -5.89 4.20 6.47
N ILE A 102 -6.89 4.30 7.36
CA ILE A 102 -7.38 3.17 8.16
C ILE A 102 -7.87 2.05 7.25
N PHE A 103 -8.68 2.38 6.23
CA PHE A 103 -9.18 1.39 5.27
C PHE A 103 -8.03 0.65 4.56
N ILE A 104 -7.02 1.39 4.06
CA ILE A 104 -5.86 0.79 3.39
C ILE A 104 -5.06 -0.07 4.36
N LEU A 105 -4.72 0.47 5.53
CA LEU A 105 -3.95 -0.24 6.56
C LEU A 105 -4.63 -1.56 6.96
N THR A 106 -5.93 -1.52 7.23
CA THR A 106 -6.73 -2.70 7.59
C THR A 106 -6.68 -3.77 6.50
N ASN A 107 -6.79 -3.38 5.22
CA ASN A 107 -6.70 -4.34 4.12
C ASN A 107 -5.29 -4.91 3.96
N LEU A 108 -4.24 -4.10 4.09
CA LEU A 108 -2.86 -4.58 3.98
C LEU A 108 -2.53 -5.61 5.07
N ILE A 109 -2.94 -5.34 6.32
CA ILE A 109 -2.76 -6.27 7.44
C ILE A 109 -3.55 -7.57 7.20
N SER A 110 -4.83 -7.47 6.82
CA SER A 110 -5.67 -8.65 6.59
C SER A 110 -5.26 -9.48 5.37
N LEU A 111 -4.60 -8.87 4.39
CA LEU A 111 -4.07 -9.57 3.22
C LEU A 111 -2.71 -10.24 3.48
N THR A 112 -2.05 -9.96 4.60
CA THR A 112 -0.78 -10.57 4.97
C THR A 112 -1.06 -11.89 5.72
N PRO A 113 -0.74 -13.07 5.15
CA PRO A 113 -1.02 -14.34 5.79
C PRO A 113 -0.50 -14.44 7.23
N GLY A 114 -1.34 -14.94 8.11
CA GLY A 114 -1.05 -15.03 9.54
C GLY A 114 -1.50 -13.81 10.35
N THR A 115 -2.06 -12.77 9.73
CA THR A 115 -2.70 -11.65 10.42
C THR A 115 -4.11 -11.37 9.89
N MET A 116 -5.00 -10.88 10.76
CA MET A 116 -6.37 -10.49 10.40
C MET A 116 -6.87 -9.39 11.32
N VAL A 117 -7.40 -8.31 10.75
CA VAL A 117 -8.09 -7.28 11.53
C VAL A 117 -9.49 -7.75 11.88
N LEU A 118 -9.79 -7.82 13.18
CA LEU A 118 -11.09 -8.22 13.72
C LEU A 118 -12.06 -7.04 13.80
N ASP A 119 -11.57 -5.89 14.26
CA ASP A 119 -12.41 -4.71 14.46
C ASP A 119 -11.60 -3.42 14.48
N VAL A 120 -12.27 -2.31 14.22
CA VAL A 120 -11.77 -0.94 14.42
C VAL A 120 -12.53 -0.32 15.57
N THR A 121 -11.80 0.22 16.55
CA THR A 121 -12.42 0.90 17.69
C THR A 121 -13.39 2.01 17.27
N PRO A 122 -14.45 2.29 18.05
CA PRO A 122 -15.43 3.33 17.71
C PRO A 122 -14.81 4.73 17.52
N ASN A 123 -13.72 5.01 18.23
CA ASN A 123 -12.99 6.27 18.17
C ASN A 123 -11.95 6.32 17.03
N ASN A 124 -11.78 5.24 16.27
CA ASN A 124 -10.71 5.07 15.28
C ASN A 124 -9.30 5.28 15.86
N ASP A 125 -9.08 4.92 17.12
CA ASP A 125 -7.81 5.10 17.84
C ASP A 125 -6.96 3.83 17.94
N ALA A 126 -7.55 2.67 17.63
CA ALA A 126 -6.88 1.38 17.61
C ALA A 126 -7.57 0.36 16.71
N LEU A 127 -6.77 -0.59 16.20
CA LEU A 127 -7.21 -1.81 15.54
C LEU A 127 -7.14 -2.98 16.51
N ILE A 128 -8.10 -3.89 16.42
CA ILE A 128 -8.06 -5.19 17.09
C ILE A 128 -7.60 -6.22 16.05
N VAL A 129 -6.43 -6.80 16.23
CA VAL A 129 -5.81 -7.67 15.22
C VAL A 129 -5.47 -9.02 15.82
N HIS A 130 -5.85 -10.06 15.12
CA HIS A 130 -5.44 -11.42 15.39
C HIS A 130 -4.16 -11.73 14.59
N THR A 131 -3.15 -12.29 15.26
CA THR A 131 -1.90 -12.77 14.64
C THR A 131 -1.68 -14.23 15.00
N MET A 132 -1.11 -15.02 14.07
CA MET A 132 -0.86 -16.46 14.24
C MET A 132 0.57 -16.79 14.66
N PHE A 133 1.54 -15.92 14.38
CA PHE A 133 2.96 -16.28 14.47
C PHE A 133 3.76 -15.46 15.48
N VAL A 134 3.18 -14.37 16.00
CA VAL A 134 3.91 -13.46 16.89
C VAL A 134 3.61 -13.77 18.35
N SER A 135 4.67 -13.98 19.14
CA SER A 135 4.57 -14.30 20.56
C SER A 135 4.51 -13.08 21.46
N ASP A 136 5.16 -11.98 21.05
CA ASP A 136 5.24 -10.75 21.83
C ASP A 136 4.35 -9.66 21.22
N PRO A 137 3.29 -9.22 21.94
CA PRO A 137 2.44 -8.14 21.47
C PRO A 137 3.20 -6.85 21.16
N GLU A 138 4.23 -6.47 21.93
CA GLU A 138 4.93 -5.19 21.71
C GLU A 138 5.73 -5.20 20.41
N THR A 139 6.49 -6.27 20.15
CA THR A 139 7.18 -6.48 18.88
C THR A 139 6.22 -6.37 17.70
N PHE A 140 5.04 -7.02 17.77
CA PHE A 140 4.03 -6.91 16.71
C PHE A 140 3.54 -5.47 16.51
N ARG A 141 3.37 -4.70 17.59
CA ARG A 141 2.97 -3.29 17.49
C ARG A 141 4.03 -2.45 16.78
N GLU A 142 5.29 -2.67 17.09
CA GLU A 142 6.39 -1.95 16.45
C GLU A 142 6.52 -2.31 14.96
N GLU A 143 6.40 -3.59 14.62
CA GLU A 143 6.43 -4.07 13.23
C GLU A 143 5.34 -3.41 12.38
N ILE A 144 4.10 -3.36 12.87
CA ILE A 144 2.99 -2.72 12.14
C ILE A 144 3.19 -1.20 12.05
N ARG A 145 3.68 -0.56 13.13
CA ARG A 145 3.88 0.88 13.19
C ARG A 145 4.98 1.35 12.23
N GLU A 146 6.16 0.76 12.32
CA GLU A 146 7.32 1.10 11.47
C GLU A 146 7.21 0.54 10.05
N GLY A 147 6.42 -0.53 9.87
CA GLY A 147 6.12 -1.18 8.61
C GLY A 147 5.01 -0.47 7.84
N PHE A 148 3.79 -0.95 8.03
CA PHE A 148 2.63 -0.54 7.24
C PHE A 148 2.10 0.85 7.61
N GLU A 149 1.92 1.16 8.90
CA GLU A 149 1.26 2.40 9.33
C GLU A 149 2.00 3.64 8.82
N LYS A 150 3.31 3.70 9.06
CA LYS A 150 4.19 4.77 8.58
C LYS A 150 4.13 4.95 7.06
N ARG A 151 4.25 3.86 6.29
CA ARG A 151 4.22 3.90 4.82
C ARG A 151 2.86 4.30 4.27
N VAL A 152 1.77 3.86 4.90
CA VAL A 152 0.40 4.27 4.55
C VAL A 152 0.21 5.76 4.81
N LYS A 153 0.66 6.26 5.96
CA LYS A 153 0.60 7.68 6.31
C LYS A 153 1.34 8.53 5.27
N GLU A 154 2.57 8.15 4.92
CA GLU A 154 3.39 8.87 3.94
C GLU A 154 2.83 8.81 2.50
N ALA A 155 2.25 7.68 2.09
CA ALA A 155 1.75 7.47 0.72
C ALA A 155 0.39 8.15 0.48
N VAL A 156 -0.43 8.30 1.52
CA VAL A 156 -1.82 8.75 1.43
C VAL A 156 -2.04 10.15 2.05
N SER A 157 -1.03 10.73 2.70
CA SER A 157 -1.03 12.14 3.19
C SER A 157 -1.18 13.16 2.07
#